data_AF-A0A8E0QTS8-F1
#
_entry.id   AF-A0A8E0QTS8-F1
#
_cell.length_a   1.000
_cell.length_b   1.000
_cell.length_c   1.000
_cell.angle_alpha   90.00
_cell.angle_beta   90.00
_cell.angle_gamma   90.00
#
_symmetry.space_group_name_H-M   'P 1'
#
loop_
_entity.id
_entity.type
_entity.pdbx_description
1 polymer ?
#
loop_
_entity_poly.entity_id
_entity_poly.type
_entity_poly.pdbx_seq_one_letter_code
_entity_poly.pdbx_strand_id
1 'polypeptide(L)'
;MEGKWNNGLATLHGVITRDLPNLFFSGTAQAGACANMTYILDQSAIHVAYILSKAKEGASEKCPGVSKVIIEPTAEAEEDWAMEVVSRVAALRGIAGCTPGYLNGYGMIAQPSSAEQQRESSTSGSLGRGYCELREPN
;
A
#
# COMPACT_ATOMS: atom_id res chain seq x y z
N MET A 1 -15.30 3.82 2.28
CA MET A 1 -14.27 2.76 2.08
C MET A 1 -14.77 1.40 2.52
N GLU A 2 -15.60 1.30 3.58
CA GLU A 2 -16.28 0.06 3.97
C GLU A 2 -17.03 -0.53 2.74
N GLY A 3 -16.60 -1.71 2.27
CA GLY A 3 -17.08 -2.31 1.02
C GLY A 3 -15.97 -2.55 -0.01
N LYS A 4 -15.10 -1.57 -0.27
CA LYS A 4 -14.09 -1.65 -1.35
C LYS A 4 -13.06 -2.76 -1.11
N TRP A 5 -12.60 -2.88 0.13
CA TRP A 5 -11.55 -3.83 0.51
C TRP A 5 -12.09 -5.10 1.16
N ASN A 6 -13.37 -5.42 0.95
CA ASN A 6 -13.97 -6.65 1.49
C ASN A 6 -13.37 -7.91 0.88
N ASN A 7 -12.88 -7.82 -0.36
CA ASN A 7 -12.28 -8.95 -1.10
C ASN A 7 -10.74 -8.84 -1.13
N GLY A 8 -10.15 -8.16 -0.14
CA GLY A 8 -8.73 -7.84 -0.09
C GLY A 8 -8.42 -6.37 -0.32
N LEU A 9 -7.36 -5.90 0.33
CA LEU A 9 -6.85 -4.54 0.16
C LEU A 9 -6.10 -4.45 -1.17
N ALA A 10 -6.35 -3.39 -1.92
CA ALA A 10 -5.61 -3.10 -3.14
C ALA A 10 -5.33 -1.59 -3.19
N THR A 11 -4.06 -1.24 -3.34
CA THR A 11 -3.53 0.12 -3.40
C THR A 11 -2.32 0.12 -4.32
N LEU A 12 -1.86 1.31 -4.73
CA LEU A 12 -0.56 1.47 -5.34
C LEU A 12 0.41 2.09 -4.33
N HIS A 13 1.47 1.35 -3.99
CA HIS A 13 2.52 1.74 -3.05
C HIS A 13 2.00 2.14 -1.65
N GLY A 14 0.77 1.72 -1.28
CA GLY A 14 0.13 2.09 -0.01
C GLY A 14 -0.29 3.55 0.12
N VAL A 15 -0.32 4.33 -0.98
CA VAL A 15 -0.60 5.79 -0.94
C VAL A 15 -1.81 6.25 -1.75
N ILE A 16 -2.28 5.45 -2.71
CA ILE A 16 -3.41 5.79 -3.59
C ILE A 16 -4.20 4.52 -3.93
N THR A 17 -5.49 4.66 -4.23
CA THR A 17 -6.33 3.57 -4.72
C THR A 17 -7.28 4.00 -5.85
N ARG A 18 -7.78 3.05 -6.65
CA ARG A 18 -8.81 3.24 -7.68
C ARG A 18 -10.11 3.80 -7.14
N ASP A 19 -11.00 4.24 -8.01
CA ASP A 19 -12.36 4.72 -7.72
C ASP A 19 -12.41 5.94 -6.78
N LEU A 20 -11.23 6.46 -6.38
CA LEU A 20 -11.03 7.59 -5.48
C LEU A 20 -9.95 8.50 -6.09
N PRO A 21 -10.22 9.10 -7.27
CA PRO A 21 -9.25 9.91 -7.99
C PRO A 21 -8.76 11.08 -7.12
N ASN A 22 -7.47 11.37 -7.20
CA ASN A 22 -6.78 12.42 -6.44
C ASN A 22 -6.83 12.27 -4.90
N LEU A 23 -7.31 11.14 -4.36
CA LEU A 23 -7.22 10.85 -2.94
C LEU A 23 -5.89 10.16 -2.63
N PHE A 24 -5.07 10.81 -1.81
CA PHE A 24 -3.85 10.22 -1.27
C PHE A 24 -3.98 10.02 0.24
N PHE A 25 -3.40 8.94 0.74
CA PHE A 25 -3.38 8.61 2.16
C PHE A 25 -2.02 8.05 2.56
N SER A 26 -1.79 7.96 3.87
CA SER A 26 -0.58 7.37 4.45
C SER A 26 -0.99 6.30 5.44
N GLY A 27 -0.34 5.14 5.36
CA GLY A 27 -0.62 3.99 6.20
C GLY A 27 0.51 2.96 6.09
N THR A 28 0.40 1.88 6.85
CA THR A 28 1.37 0.77 6.82
C THR A 28 0.90 -0.40 5.96
N ALA A 29 -0.39 -0.46 5.62
CA ALA A 29 -0.95 -1.51 4.77
C ALA A 29 -0.45 -1.32 3.33
N GLN A 30 0.14 -2.36 2.75
CA GLN A 30 0.79 -2.32 1.44
C GLN A 30 1.89 -1.25 1.29
N ALA A 31 2.42 -0.76 2.41
CA ALA A 31 3.56 0.15 2.47
C ALA A 31 4.65 -0.47 3.35
N GLY A 32 5.79 0.23 3.47
CA GLY A 32 6.83 -0.17 4.42
C GLY A 32 6.38 -0.01 5.87
N ALA A 33 6.85 -0.88 6.77
CA ALA A 33 6.70 -0.70 8.21
C ALA A 33 8.05 -0.29 8.84
N CYS A 34 8.00 0.60 9.83
CA CYS A 34 9.14 1.05 10.62
C CYS A 34 8.64 1.46 12.02
N ALA A 35 9.50 1.34 13.03
CA ALA A 35 9.17 1.82 14.38
C ALA A 35 9.00 3.35 14.43
N ASN A 36 9.69 4.08 13.55
CA ASN A 36 9.58 5.53 13.47
C ASN A 36 8.45 5.93 12.51
N MET A 37 7.28 6.25 13.06
CA MET A 37 6.12 6.69 12.28
C MET A 37 6.36 8.03 11.57
N THR A 38 7.13 8.94 12.16
CA THR A 38 7.46 10.22 11.50
C THR A 38 8.25 9.98 10.22
N TYR A 39 9.17 9.01 10.22
CA TYR A 39 9.91 8.63 9.03
C TYR A 39 9.00 8.06 7.93
N ILE A 40 8.04 7.20 8.29
CA ILE A 40 7.04 6.67 7.35
C ILE A 40 6.23 7.81 6.71
N LEU A 41 5.73 8.73 7.54
CA LEU A 41 4.96 9.88 7.07
C LEU A 41 5.77 10.74 6.11
N ASP A 42 7.03 11.04 6.45
CA ASP A 42 7.94 11.81 5.60
C ASP A 42 8.19 11.12 4.24
N GLN A 43 8.50 9.82 4.25
CA GLN A 43 8.70 9.07 3.00
C GLN A 43 7.42 9.00 2.15
N SER A 44 6.25 8.82 2.78
CA SER A 44 4.97 8.85 2.07
C SER A 44 4.68 10.22 1.44
N ALA A 45 5.01 11.32 2.14
CA ALA A 45 4.83 12.67 1.64
C ALA A 45 5.74 12.97 0.46
N ILE A 46 7.01 12.57 0.53
CA ILE A 46 7.97 12.70 -0.57
C ILE A 46 7.48 11.91 -1.80
N HIS A 47 7.00 10.68 -1.59
CA HIS A 47 6.50 9.83 -2.67
C HIS A 47 5.24 10.41 -3.34
N VAL A 48 4.27 10.89 -2.56
CA VAL A 48 3.09 11.57 -3.10
C VAL A 48 3.49 12.83 -3.87
N ALA A 49 4.40 13.65 -3.34
CA ALA A 49 4.90 14.83 -4.05
C ALA A 49 5.57 14.46 -5.39
N TYR A 50 6.31 13.35 -5.44
CA TYR A 50 6.90 12.83 -6.67
C TYR A 50 5.84 12.42 -7.70
N ILE A 51 4.81 11.67 -7.29
CA ILE A 51 3.68 11.29 -8.16
C ILE A 51 3.00 12.52 -8.74
N LEU A 52 2.67 13.51 -7.89
CA LEU A 52 2.03 14.76 -8.31
C LEU A 52 2.90 15.52 -9.33
N SER A 53 4.20 15.60 -9.08
CA SER A 53 5.15 16.26 -9.98
C SER A 53 5.20 15.58 -11.35
N LYS A 54 5.33 14.25 -11.37
CA LYS A 54 5.38 13.47 -12.62
C LYS A 54 4.07 13.48 -13.40
N ALA A 55 2.94 13.43 -12.70
CA ALA A 55 1.65 13.55 -13.33
C ALA A 55 1.47 14.93 -13.99
N LYS A 56 1.90 16.01 -13.32
CA LYS A 56 1.85 17.37 -13.87
C LYS A 56 2.80 17.55 -15.06
N GLU A 57 4.02 17.03 -14.97
CA GLU A 57 5.02 17.04 -16.06
C GLU A 57 4.46 16.31 -17.30
N GLY A 58 4.04 15.05 -17.15
CA GLY A 58 3.51 14.27 -18.27
C GLY A 58 2.20 14.81 -18.84
N ALA A 59 1.35 15.44 -18.03
CA ALA A 59 0.16 16.13 -18.53
C ALA A 59 0.53 17.37 -19.35
N SER A 60 1.51 18.15 -18.90
CA SER A 60 1.96 19.37 -19.59
C SER A 60 2.62 19.05 -20.93
N GLU A 61 3.37 17.95 -21.01
CA GLU A 61 3.98 17.45 -22.26
C GLU A 61 2.91 16.99 -23.27
N LYS A 62 1.90 16.26 -22.81
CA LYS A 62 0.82 15.75 -23.67
C LYS A 62 -0.16 16.84 -24.13
N CYS A 63 -0.41 17.84 -23.29
CA CYS A 63 -1.36 18.91 -23.56
C CYS A 63 -0.86 20.25 -22.98
N PRO A 64 -0.17 21.07 -23.77
CA PRO A 64 0.29 22.39 -23.33
C PRO A 64 -0.86 23.24 -22.78
N GLY A 65 -0.67 23.85 -21.61
CA GLY A 65 -1.68 24.70 -20.96
C GLY A 65 -2.70 23.97 -20.09
N VAL A 66 -2.57 22.65 -19.88
CA VAL A 66 -3.42 21.91 -18.94
C VAL A 66 -3.21 22.40 -17.51
N SER A 67 -4.32 22.74 -16.81
CA SER A 67 -4.30 23.26 -15.44
C SER A 67 -4.87 22.28 -14.41
N LYS A 68 -5.53 21.22 -14.85
CA LYS A 68 -6.17 20.21 -14.00
C LYS A 68 -5.72 18.83 -14.41
N VAL A 69 -5.33 18.01 -13.44
CA VAL A 69 -4.88 16.64 -13.65
C VAL A 69 -5.72 15.73 -12.75
N ILE A 70 -6.13 14.59 -13.30
CA ILE A 70 -6.77 13.49 -12.57
C ILE A 70 -5.73 12.39 -12.46
N ILE A 71 -5.45 11.96 -11.24
CA ILE A 71 -4.48 10.92 -10.93
C ILE A 71 -5.24 9.77 -10.29
N GLU A 72 -5.16 8.62 -10.93
CA GLU A 72 -5.79 7.39 -10.49
C GLU A 72 -4.95 6.20 -10.97
N PRO A 73 -4.68 5.20 -10.11
CA PRO A 73 -3.95 4.00 -10.51
C PRO A 73 -4.80 3.16 -11.47
N THR A 74 -4.15 2.39 -12.35
CA THR A 74 -4.87 1.42 -13.18
C THR A 74 -5.24 0.17 -12.37
N ALA A 75 -6.09 -0.67 -12.94
CA ALA A 75 -6.50 -1.92 -12.32
C ALA A 75 -5.32 -2.86 -12.09
N GLU A 76 -4.48 -2.94 -13.10
CA GLU A 76 -3.31 -3.78 -13.17
C GLU A 76 -2.27 -3.31 -12.16
N ALA A 77 -2.06 -1.99 -12.02
CA ALA A 77 -1.07 -1.45 -11.11
C ALA A 77 -1.36 -1.75 -9.63
N GLU A 78 -2.63 -1.71 -9.21
CA GLU A 78 -2.98 -2.08 -7.83
C GLU A 78 -2.87 -3.59 -7.59
N GLU A 79 -3.27 -4.42 -8.57
CA GLU A 79 -3.21 -5.87 -8.45
C GLU A 79 -1.75 -6.36 -8.43
N ASP A 80 -0.92 -5.84 -9.33
CA ASP A 80 0.51 -6.16 -9.39
C ASP A 80 1.19 -5.79 -8.07
N TRP A 81 0.86 -4.61 -7.51
CA TRP A 81 1.37 -4.20 -6.21
C TRP A 81 0.88 -5.08 -5.06
N ALA A 82 -0.40 -5.44 -5.04
CA ALA A 82 -0.95 -6.34 -4.03
C ALA A 82 -0.27 -7.71 -4.07
N MET A 83 -0.03 -8.26 -5.27
CA MET A 83 0.67 -9.52 -5.46
C MET A 83 2.14 -9.44 -5.04
N GLU A 84 2.80 -8.30 -5.28
CA GLU A 84 4.16 -8.06 -4.80
C GLU A 84 4.22 -8.03 -3.26
N VAL A 85 3.22 -7.44 -2.60
CA VAL A 85 3.13 -7.46 -1.14
C VAL A 85 2.91 -8.88 -0.62
N VAL A 86 2.00 -9.64 -1.25
CA VAL A 86 1.73 -11.04 -0.90
C VAL A 86 2.98 -11.91 -1.03
N SER A 87 3.82 -11.68 -2.05
CA SER A 87 5.07 -12.44 -2.24
C SER A 87 6.08 -12.26 -1.09
N ARG A 88 5.96 -11.16 -0.34
CA ARG A 88 6.90 -10.75 0.72
C ARG A 88 6.35 -10.87 2.14
N VAL A 89 5.02 -11.02 2.30
CA VAL A 89 4.37 -11.02 3.61
C VAL A 89 4.82 -12.17 4.52
N ALA A 90 5.37 -13.25 3.94
CA ALA A 90 5.92 -14.40 4.68
C ALA A 90 7.05 -14.03 5.65
N ALA A 91 7.73 -12.88 5.46
CA ALA A 91 8.71 -12.34 6.41
C ALA A 91 8.07 -11.97 7.76
N LEU A 92 6.77 -11.65 7.78
CA LEU A 92 6.02 -11.22 8.96
C LEU A 92 5.31 -12.38 9.68
N ARG A 93 5.47 -13.63 9.21
CA ARG A 93 4.77 -14.81 9.76
C ARG A 93 4.95 -15.02 11.27
N GLY A 94 6.09 -14.55 11.83
CA GLY A 94 6.40 -14.71 13.25
C GLY A 94 5.44 -13.95 14.17
N ILE A 95 4.76 -12.91 13.67
CA ILE A 95 3.82 -12.08 14.45
C ILE A 95 2.64 -12.90 14.98
N ALA A 96 2.23 -13.96 14.25
CA ALA A 96 1.13 -14.83 14.67
C ALA A 96 1.40 -15.51 16.03
N GLY A 97 2.65 -15.84 16.33
CA GLY A 97 3.04 -16.51 17.58
C GLY A 97 3.29 -15.58 18.77
N CYS A 98 3.20 -14.26 18.59
CA CYS A 98 3.39 -13.30 19.67
C CYS A 98 2.22 -13.34 20.67
N THR A 99 2.47 -12.85 21.90
CA THR A 99 1.41 -12.61 22.89
C THR A 99 0.30 -11.74 22.28
N PRO A 100 -1.00 -12.03 22.55
CA PRO A 100 -2.11 -11.26 21.99
C PRO A 100 -1.95 -9.74 22.20
N GLY A 101 -1.98 -8.99 21.11
CA GLY A 101 -1.85 -7.53 21.11
C GLY A 101 -2.20 -6.92 19.75
N TYR A 102 -2.12 -5.59 19.63
CA TYR A 102 -2.57 -4.89 18.42
C TYR A 102 -1.84 -5.34 17.14
N LEU A 103 -0.56 -5.75 17.24
CA LEU A 103 0.25 -6.21 16.09
C LEU A 103 -0.27 -7.51 15.46
N ASN A 104 -0.89 -8.38 16.25
CA ASN A 104 -1.45 -9.65 15.78
C ASN A 104 -2.98 -9.70 15.85
N GLY A 105 -3.62 -8.53 15.92
CA GLY A 105 -5.08 -8.41 16.02
C GLY A 105 -5.63 -9.13 17.25
N TYR A 106 -4.96 -9.05 18.40
CA TYR A 106 -5.32 -9.78 19.62
C TYR A 106 -5.37 -11.31 19.44
N GLY A 107 -4.46 -11.84 18.60
CA GLY A 107 -4.36 -13.28 18.31
C GLY A 107 -5.21 -13.78 17.13
N MET A 108 -5.94 -12.88 16.45
CA MET A 108 -6.79 -13.26 15.31
C MET A 108 -5.99 -13.82 14.13
N ILE A 109 -4.74 -13.39 13.93
CA ILE A 109 -3.88 -13.90 12.83
C ILE A 109 -3.55 -15.40 13.02
N ALA A 110 -3.50 -15.89 14.26
CA ALA A 110 -3.19 -17.28 14.55
C ALA A 110 -4.40 -18.22 14.44
N GLN A 111 -5.61 -17.68 14.25
CA GLN A 111 -6.82 -18.48 14.14
C GLN A 111 -6.85 -19.23 12.80
N PRO A 112 -7.36 -20.47 12.78
CA PRO A 112 -7.53 -21.21 11.54
C PRO A 112 -8.52 -20.48 10.62
N SER A 113 -8.14 -20.34 9.36
CA SER A 113 -8.91 -19.67 8.30
C SER A 113 -8.81 -20.45 7.00
N SER A 114 -9.76 -20.23 6.08
CA SER A 114 -9.72 -20.86 4.76
C SER A 114 -8.54 -20.35 3.93
N ALA A 115 -8.13 -21.10 2.91
CA ALA A 115 -7.05 -20.66 2.01
C ALA A 115 -7.38 -19.33 1.30
N GLU A 116 -8.66 -19.10 0.99
CA GLU A 116 -9.16 -17.86 0.40
C GLU A 116 -9.03 -16.68 1.38
N GLN A 117 -9.47 -16.86 2.62
CA GLN A 117 -9.32 -15.85 3.68
C GLN A 117 -7.85 -15.52 3.98
N GLN A 118 -6.97 -16.52 3.93
CA GLN A 118 -5.53 -16.30 4.10
C GLN A 118 -4.95 -15.46 2.97
N ARG A 119 -5.35 -15.73 1.72
CA ARG A 119 -4.93 -14.94 0.56
C ARG A 119 -5.41 -13.49 0.68
N GLU A 120 -6.69 -13.28 0.99
CA GLU A 120 -7.25 -11.93 1.17
C GLU A 120 -6.55 -11.17 2.30
N SER A 121 -6.35 -11.80 3.46
CA SER A 121 -5.65 -11.18 4.59
C SER A 121 -4.19 -10.81 4.28
N SER A 122 -3.53 -11.58 3.40
CA SER A 122 -2.14 -11.36 2.99
C SER A 122 -1.97 -10.06 2.20
N THR A 123 -3.02 -9.63 1.48
CA THR A 123 -3.02 -8.35 0.75
C THR A 123 -2.97 -7.14 1.68
N SER A 124 -3.46 -7.26 2.91
CA SER A 124 -3.45 -6.20 3.93
C SER A 124 -2.13 -6.09 4.70
N GLY A 125 -1.15 -6.93 4.38
CA GLY A 125 0.16 -6.93 5.03
C GLY A 125 0.98 -5.68 4.72
N SER A 126 1.98 -5.42 5.55
CA SER A 126 3.06 -4.48 5.23
C SER A 126 4.12 -5.14 4.36
N LEU A 127 4.84 -4.33 3.57
CA LEU A 127 5.98 -4.79 2.79
C LEU A 127 7.08 -5.33 3.73
N GLY A 128 7.42 -6.61 3.58
CA GLY A 128 8.25 -7.36 4.54
C GLY A 128 9.68 -6.85 4.76
N ARG A 129 10.20 -5.93 3.93
CA ARG A 129 11.54 -5.33 4.05
C ARG A 129 11.55 -3.84 4.45
N GLY A 130 10.39 -3.23 4.69
CA GLY A 130 10.27 -1.85 5.18
C GLY A 130 10.39 -0.76 4.10
N TYR A 131 10.40 0.51 4.52
CA TYR A 131 10.38 1.69 3.62
C TYR A 131 11.68 1.91 2.84
N CYS A 132 12.81 1.36 3.28
CA CYS A 132 14.10 1.54 2.60
C CYS A 132 14.11 0.95 1.19
N GLU A 133 13.29 -0.06 0.92
CA GLU A 133 13.19 -0.67 -0.40
C GLU A 133 12.38 0.17 -1.40
N LEU A 134 11.37 0.92 -0.93
CA LEU A 134 10.58 1.82 -1.76
C LEU A 134 11.39 3.02 -2.32
N ARG A 135 12.61 3.21 -1.81
CA ARG A 135 13.52 4.28 -2.23
C ARG A 135 14.39 3.89 -3.42
N GLU A 136 14.54 2.61 -3.72
CA GLU A 136 15.29 2.17 -4.89
C GLU A 136 14.33 2.11 -6.09
N PRO A 137 14.52 2.98 -7.10
CA PRO A 137 13.73 2.88 -8.32
C PRO A 137 14.18 1.64 -9.10
N ASN A 138 13.23 0.79 -9.47
CA ASN A 138 13.38 -0.03 -10.68
C ASN A 138 13.24 0.87 -11.91
#